data_AF-A0A091IRP1-F1
#
_entry.id   AF-A0A091IRP1-F1
#
_cell.length_a   1.000
_cell.length_b   1.000
_cell.length_c   1.000
_cell.angle_alpha   90.00
_cell.angle_beta   90.00
_cell.angle_gamma   90.00
#
_symmetry.space_group_name_H-M   'P 1'
#
loop_
_entity.id
_entity.type
_entity.pdbx_description
1 polymer ?
#
loop_
_entity_poly.entity_id
_entity_poly.type
_entity_poly.pdbx_seq_one_letter_code
_entity_poly.pdbx_strand_id
1 'polypeptide(L)'
;VQIVLSRNQKTSSFVDWKDLKLVYKRYASLYFCCAIEDQDNELLTLEVVHRYVELLDRYFGNVCELDIIFNFEKAYFILDEFIIGGEVQETSKRSAVKAIEDSDMLQE
;
A
#
# COMPACT_ATOMS: atom_id res chain seq x y z
N VAL A 1 -5.62 8.23 -12.93
CA VAL A 1 -4.63 7.24 -13.43
C VAL A 1 -3.68 7.81 -14.48
N GLN A 2 -4.15 8.35 -15.62
CA GLN A 2 -3.24 8.93 -16.65
C GLN A 2 -2.30 10.02 -16.12
N ILE A 3 -2.75 10.81 -15.13
CA ILE A 3 -1.94 11.86 -14.50
C ILE A 3 -0.68 11.28 -13.84
N VAL A 4 -0.77 10.11 -13.19
CA VAL A 4 0.39 9.48 -12.54
C VAL A 4 1.29 8.82 -13.58
N LEU A 5 0.71 8.11 -14.54
CA LEU A 5 1.46 7.37 -15.57
C LEU A 5 2.21 8.27 -16.56
N SER A 6 1.74 9.50 -16.78
CA SER A 6 2.38 10.47 -17.69
C SER A 6 3.53 11.26 -17.03
N ARG A 7 3.76 11.10 -15.73
CA ARG A 7 4.79 11.84 -15.00
C ARG A 7 6.15 11.17 -15.06
N ASN A 8 7.20 11.99 -15.15
CA ASN A 8 8.59 11.55 -15.15
C ASN A 8 9.04 11.14 -13.74
N GLN A 9 10.01 10.23 -13.61
CA GLN A 9 10.55 9.75 -12.33
C GLN A 9 11.19 10.86 -11.47
N LYS A 10 11.61 11.98 -12.09
CA LYS A 10 12.20 13.12 -11.37
C LYS A 10 11.16 14.05 -10.75
N THR A 11 9.87 13.84 -11.00
CA THR A 11 8.82 14.68 -10.39
C THR A 11 8.54 14.24 -8.97
N SER A 12 8.03 15.16 -8.14
CA SER A 12 7.53 14.82 -6.82
C SER A 12 6.49 13.69 -6.87
N SER A 13 6.51 12.86 -5.82
CA SER A 13 5.53 11.81 -5.53
C SER A 13 4.15 12.36 -5.12
N PHE A 14 4.00 13.68 -5.03
CA PHE A 14 2.77 14.36 -4.64
C PHE A 14 2.17 15.12 -5.83
N VAL A 15 0.86 15.02 -5.98
CA VAL A 15 0.10 15.69 -7.05
C VAL A 15 -1.19 16.25 -6.48
N ASP A 16 -1.38 17.56 -6.60
CA ASP A 16 -2.67 18.18 -6.34
C ASP A 16 -3.67 17.73 -7.41
N TRP A 17 -4.78 17.14 -6.98
CA TRP A 17 -5.80 16.59 -7.86
C TRP A 17 -7.19 16.89 -7.32
N LYS A 18 -7.83 17.91 -7.90
CA LYS A 18 -9.12 18.44 -7.41
C LYS A 18 -8.95 18.92 -5.95
N ASP A 19 -9.85 18.51 -5.07
CA ASP A 19 -9.87 18.85 -3.64
C ASP A 19 -9.13 17.81 -2.78
N LEU A 20 -8.27 16.99 -3.40
CA LEU A 20 -7.46 15.96 -2.74
C LEU A 20 -6.01 16.03 -3.21
N LYS A 21 -5.11 15.43 -2.44
CA LYS A 21 -3.73 15.19 -2.85
C LYS A 21 -3.51 13.72 -3.18
N LEU A 22 -2.91 13.44 -4.33
CA LEU A 22 -2.46 12.10 -4.68
C LEU A 22 -1.03 11.90 -4.22
N VAL A 23 -0.81 10.86 -3.41
CA VAL A 23 0.50 10.37 -3.03
C VAL A 23 0.76 9.08 -3.80
N TYR A 24 1.83 9.02 -4.58
CA TYR A 24 2.15 7.82 -5.35
C TYR A 24 3.62 7.43 -5.31
N LYS A 25 3.86 6.13 -5.37
CA LYS A 25 5.19 5.54 -5.42
C LYS A 25 5.21 4.36 -6.38
N ARG A 26 6.25 4.32 -7.22
CA ARG A 26 6.50 3.20 -8.11
C ARG A 26 7.49 2.21 -7.47
N TYR A 27 7.10 0.94 -7.40
CA TYR A 27 7.96 -0.18 -7.01
C TYR A 27 8.04 -1.16 -8.18
N ALA A 28 9.23 -1.34 -8.76
CA ALA A 28 9.43 -2.08 -10.00
C ALA A 28 8.50 -1.61 -11.14
N SER A 29 7.58 -2.45 -11.60
CA SER A 29 6.55 -2.15 -12.61
C SER A 29 5.25 -1.59 -12.02
N LEU A 30 5.01 -1.75 -10.72
CA LEU A 30 3.76 -1.40 -10.07
C LEU A 30 3.75 0.04 -9.55
N TYR A 31 2.59 0.68 -9.68
CA TYR A 31 2.32 2.00 -9.12
C TYR A 31 1.33 1.87 -7.98
N PHE A 32 1.74 2.30 -6.80
CA PHE A 32 0.89 2.43 -5.62
C PHE A 32 0.45 3.89 -5.49
N CYS A 33 -0.84 4.12 -5.32
CA CYS A 33 -1.44 5.45 -5.27
C CYS A 33 -2.44 5.54 -4.13
N CYS A 34 -2.34 6.59 -3.33
CA CYS A 34 -3.30 6.98 -2.30
C CYS A 34 -3.86 8.37 -2.64
N ALA A 35 -5.13 8.60 -2.31
CA ALA A 35 -5.72 9.92 -2.29
C ALA A 35 -5.95 10.29 -0.83
N ILE A 36 -5.46 11.46 -0.42
CA ILE A 36 -5.52 11.94 0.97
C ILE A 36 -6.11 13.35 1.00
N GLU A 37 -6.57 13.75 2.18
CA GLU A 37 -7.12 15.08 2.42
C GLU A 37 -5.99 16.11 2.54
N ASP A 38 -6.30 17.39 2.33
CA ASP A 38 -5.28 18.44 2.27
C ASP A 38 -4.51 18.64 3.59
N GLN A 39 -5.12 18.27 4.71
CA GLN A 39 -4.51 18.34 6.04
C GLN A 39 -3.63 17.13 6.40
N ASP A 40 -3.68 16.06 5.60
CA ASP A 40 -2.91 14.84 5.87
C ASP A 40 -1.44 15.01 5.52
N ASN A 41 -0.59 14.24 6.19
CA ASN A 41 0.85 14.32 5.99
C ASN A 41 1.29 13.43 4.81
N GLU A 42 1.72 14.06 3.72
CA GLU A 42 2.03 13.35 2.48
C GLU A 42 3.23 12.39 2.62
N LEU A 43 4.21 12.74 3.46
CA LEU A 43 5.39 11.90 3.73
C LEU A 43 5.00 10.68 4.57
N LEU A 44 4.10 10.85 5.53
CA LEU A 44 3.57 9.74 6.32
C LEU A 44 2.79 8.79 5.41
N THR A 45 1.93 9.29 4.53
CA THR A 45 1.22 8.45 3.55
C THR A 45 2.18 7.69 2.63
N LEU A 46 3.28 8.31 2.21
CA LEU A 46 4.31 7.62 1.42
C LEU A 46 4.96 6.48 2.21
N GLU A 47 5.19 6.68 3.51
CA GLU A 47 5.67 5.64 4.43
C GLU A 47 4.63 4.55 4.66
N VAL A 48 3.34 4.88 4.70
CA VAL A 48 2.24 3.89 4.76
C VAL A 48 2.24 3.01 3.51
N VAL A 49 2.38 3.60 2.33
CA VAL A 49 2.54 2.83 1.08
C VAL A 49 3.77 1.93 1.14
N HIS A 50 4.91 2.45 1.59
CA HIS A 50 6.12 1.65 1.73
C HIS A 50 5.92 0.48 2.70
N ARG A 51 5.26 0.73 3.83
CA ARG A 51 4.95 -0.27 4.85
C ARG A 51 4.09 -1.38 4.29
N TYR A 52 3.07 -1.05 3.50
CA TYR A 52 2.22 -2.06 2.87
C TYR A 52 3.03 -2.95 1.92
N VAL A 53 3.94 -2.37 1.12
CA VAL A 53 4.85 -3.16 0.26
C VAL A 53 5.76 -4.08 1.07
N GLU A 54 6.26 -3.64 2.23
CA GLU A 54 7.05 -4.51 3.12
C GLU A 54 6.24 -5.64 3.74
N LEU A 55 4.95 -5.42 4.03
CA LEU A 55 4.05 -6.48 4.52
C LEU A 55 3.80 -7.52 3.42
N LEU A 56 3.54 -7.08 2.19
CA LEU A 56 3.43 -7.95 1.02
C LEU A 56 4.71 -8.76 0.80
N ASP A 57 5.88 -8.11 0.84
CA ASP A 57 7.18 -8.78 0.66
C ASP A 57 7.45 -9.84 1.73
N ARG A 58 7.06 -9.55 2.98
CA ARG A 58 7.21 -10.48 4.09
C ARG A 58 6.23 -11.66 4.01
N TYR A 59 5.02 -11.43 3.53
CA TYR A 59 4.01 -12.48 3.36
C TYR A 59 4.36 -13.42 2.19
N PHE A 60 4.66 -12.87 1.01
CA PHE A 60 4.93 -13.67 -0.19
C PHE A 60 6.37 -14.19 -0.28
N GLY A 61 7.33 -13.54 0.41
CA GLY A 61 8.74 -13.93 0.41
C GLY A 61 9.46 -13.60 -0.90
N ASN A 62 9.86 -12.34 -1.08
CA ASN A 62 10.31 -11.72 -2.34
C ASN A 62 9.14 -11.48 -3.30
N VAL A 63 8.23 -10.58 -2.90
CA VAL A 63 7.01 -10.30 -3.67
C VAL A 63 7.32 -9.79 -5.06
N CYS A 64 6.61 -10.33 -6.06
CA CYS A 64 6.59 -9.81 -7.41
C CYS A 64 5.17 -9.43 -7.86
N GLU A 65 5.06 -8.75 -9.00
CA GLU A 65 3.76 -8.32 -9.52
C GLU A 65 2.80 -9.48 -9.82
N LEU A 66 3.34 -10.64 -10.21
CA LEU A 66 2.53 -11.82 -10.50
C LEU A 66 1.90 -12.39 -9.22
N ASP A 67 2.60 -12.33 -8.08
CA ASP A 67 2.06 -12.81 -6.80
C ASP A 67 0.81 -12.02 -6.42
N ILE A 68 0.82 -10.70 -6.65
CA ILE A 68 -0.32 -9.82 -6.39
C ILE A 68 -1.43 -10.06 -7.42
N ILE A 69 -1.11 -10.31 -8.70
CA ILE A 69 -2.12 -10.59 -9.74
C ILE A 69 -2.84 -11.91 -9.47
N PHE A 70 -2.11 -12.95 -9.07
CA PHE A 70 -2.68 -14.29 -8.84
C PHE A 70 -3.33 -14.44 -7.47
N ASN A 71 -2.92 -13.66 -6.46
CA ASN A 71 -3.43 -13.74 -5.09
C ASN A 71 -3.94 -12.37 -4.62
N PHE A 72 -4.72 -11.68 -5.46
CA PHE A 72 -5.18 -10.32 -5.16
C PHE A 72 -6.05 -10.27 -3.89
N GLU A 73 -6.79 -11.34 -3.62
CA GLU A 73 -7.57 -11.52 -2.40
C GLU A 73 -6.69 -11.52 -1.14
N LYS A 74 -5.52 -12.18 -1.19
CA LYS A 74 -4.54 -12.13 -0.08
C LYS A 74 -3.97 -10.72 0.08
N ALA A 75 -3.69 -10.02 -1.02
CA ALA A 75 -3.26 -8.62 -0.95
C ALA A 75 -4.32 -7.72 -0.30
N TYR A 76 -5.62 -7.92 -0.58
CA TYR A 76 -6.71 -7.22 0.10
C TYR A 76 -6.79 -7.57 1.58
N PHE A 77 -6.68 -8.85 1.96
CA PHE A 77 -6.67 -9.22 3.38
C PHE A 77 -5.52 -8.58 4.16
N ILE A 78 -4.32 -8.55 3.58
CA ILE A 78 -3.16 -7.87 4.17
C ILE A 78 -3.43 -6.37 4.31
N LEU A 79 -4.12 -5.77 3.34
CA LEU A 79 -4.48 -4.36 3.37
C LEU A 79 -5.50 -4.08 4.49
N ASP A 80 -6.51 -4.94 4.63
CA ASP A 80 -7.56 -4.81 5.64
C ASP A 80 -7.01 -4.97 7.07
N GLU A 81 -6.00 -5.83 7.28
CA GLU A 81 -5.30 -5.95 8.57
C GLU A 81 -4.41 -4.75 8.89
N PHE A 82 -4.06 -3.95 7.87
CA PHE A 82 -3.16 -2.80 8.02
C PHE A 82 -3.91 -1.46 8.08
N ILE A 83 -4.93 -1.29 7.24
CA ILE A 83 -5.70 -0.06 7.04
C ILE A 83 -7.19 -0.38 7.15
N ILE A 84 -7.89 0.34 8.04
CA ILE A 84 -9.35 0.26 8.14
C ILE A 84 -9.93 1.66 8.11
N GLY A 85 -10.97 1.86 7.29
CA GLY A 85 -11.66 3.14 7.20
C GLY A 85 -10.82 4.28 6.65
N GLY A 86 -9.71 3.98 5.96
CA GLY A 86 -8.76 4.97 5.45
C GLY A 86 -7.60 5.28 6.39
N GLU A 87 -7.59 4.71 7.60
CA GLU A 87 -6.59 4.98 8.63
C GLU A 87 -5.75 3.75 8.96
N VAL A 88 -4.51 3.98 9.40
CA VAL A 88 -3.62 2.89 9.85
C VAL A 88 -4.15 2.32 11.17
N GLN A 89 -4.46 1.02 11.17
CA GLN A 89 -4.90 0.30 12.37
C GLN A 89 -3.71 -0.22 13.17
N GLU A 90 -2.73 -0.82 12.49
CA GLU A 90 -1.59 -1.49 13.12
C GLU A 90 -0.27 -0.88 12.64
N THR A 91 0.53 -0.41 13.60
CA THR A 91 1.81 0.24 13.31
C THR A 91 2.99 -0.73 13.44
N SER A 92 2.80 -1.86 14.11
CA SER A 92 3.78 -2.92 14.28
C SER A 92 3.74 -3.91 13.11
N LYS A 93 4.83 -3.96 12.32
CA LYS A 93 5.02 -4.98 11.27
C LYS A 93 4.83 -6.41 11.79
N ARG A 94 5.32 -6.67 13.02
CA ARG A 94 5.29 -8.01 13.61
C ARG A 94 3.87 -8.41 13.99
N SER A 95 3.08 -7.48 14.49
CA SER A 95 1.69 -7.72 14.89
C SER A 95 0.83 -7.95 13.65
N ALA A 96 0.96 -7.10 12.63
CA ALA A 96 0.21 -7.23 11.37
C ALA A 96 0.46 -8.59 10.70
N VAL A 97 1.73 -8.98 10.52
CA VAL A 97 2.07 -10.27 9.89
C VAL A 97 1.54 -11.45 10.70
N LYS A 98 1.63 -11.38 12.03
CA LYS A 98 1.09 -12.43 12.88
C LYS A 98 -0.43 -12.54 12.76
N ALA A 99 -1.14 -11.42 12.71
CA ALA A 99 -2.60 -11.42 12.53
C ALA A 99 -2.99 -12.05 11.18
N ILE A 100 -2.24 -11.75 10.11
CA ILE A 100 -2.43 -12.36 8.79
C ILE A 100 -2.19 -13.88 8.85
N GLU A 101 -1.10 -14.34 9.47
CA GLU A 101 -0.79 -15.77 9.66
C GLU A 101 -1.87 -16.48 10.48
N ASP A 102 -2.31 -15.88 11.59
CA ASP A 102 -3.36 -16.43 12.45
C ASP A 102 -4.71 -16.51 11.71
N SER A 103 -5.01 -15.53 10.84
CA SER A 103 -6.23 -15.48 10.03
C SER A 103 -6.22 -16.54 8.92
N ASP A 104 -5.07 -16.76 8.28
CA ASP A 104 -4.89 -17.84 7.29
C ASP A 104 -5.12 -19.23 7.92
N MET A 105 -4.61 -19.47 9.13
CA MET A 105 -4.82 -20.73 9.87
C MET A 105 -6.29 -20.99 10.26
N LEU A 106 -7.12 -19.94 10.35
CA LEU A 106 -8.55 -20.08 10.63
C LEU A 106 -9.39 -20.32 9.37
N GLN A 107 -8.83 -20.01 8.19
CA GLN A 107 -9.49 -20.21 6.90
C GLN A 107 -9.24 -21.62 6.32
N GLU A 108 -8.24 -22.35 6.83
CA GLU A 108 -7.98 -23.77 6.57
C GLU A 108 -8.80 -24.72 7.45
#